data_AF-A0AAJ2Q0C1-F1
#
_entry.id   AF-A0AAJ2Q0C1-F1
#
_cell.length_a   1.000
_cell.length_b   1.000
_cell.length_c   1.000
_cell.angle_alpha   90.00
_cell.angle_beta   90.00
_cell.angle_gamma   90.00
#
_symmetry.space_group_name_H-M   'P 1'
#
loop_
_entity.id
_entity.type
_entity.pdbx_description
1 polymer ?
#
loop_
_entity_poly.entity_id
_entity_poly.type
_entity_poly.pdbx_seq_one_letter_code
_entity_poly.pdbx_strand_id
1 'polypeptide(L)'
;MRRAAAVGAALLGALASVLATQPAQAAGPSGAVNIRGQEPWNTDGMMARVCGTDGGTGYQDWYVNVTTGELRDHSAWREAPVWHKDDGKWTLQPGWERFEGHCEYPVASSWTYRAAWRPISETRTNCTDSGYSLELAREYATSRSYSHTVGGSTSVEASIGSWFGVSAEASYSYSWAIENSVAVTNNDVIEIGPEKTAWIEASPTKRVVRVNPVFKVESYTWNSTGKREDVVDVTSWRGRGYDRIYSYGNYIDGVADELKNDGTPLMTFRKKDRPAATECA
;
A
#
# COMPACT_ATOMS: atom_id res chain seq x y z
N MET A 1 36.28 71.79 27.04
CA MET A 1 34.95 72.30 26.68
C MET A 1 34.54 71.75 25.32
N ARG A 2 33.24 71.47 25.17
CA ARG A 2 32.55 70.69 24.11
C ARG A 2 32.92 71.06 22.67
N ARG A 3 32.91 70.06 21.78
CA ARG A 3 31.95 69.94 20.65
C ARG A 3 32.02 68.54 20.01
N ALA A 4 30.83 67.98 19.77
CA ALA A 4 30.60 66.72 19.11
C ALA A 4 30.51 66.89 17.58
N ALA A 5 30.75 65.81 16.83
CA ALA A 5 30.12 65.56 15.54
C ALA A 5 30.09 64.05 15.26
N ALA A 6 28.95 63.57 14.78
CA ALA A 6 28.59 62.19 14.47
C ALA A 6 28.93 61.81 13.00
N VAL A 7 28.43 60.63 12.60
CA VAL A 7 28.35 60.04 11.23
C VAL A 7 29.57 59.15 10.89
N GLY A 8 29.44 57.91 10.43
CA GLY A 8 28.30 57.12 9.96
C GLY A 8 28.69 55.65 9.71
N ALA A 9 27.69 54.86 9.33
CA ALA A 9 27.68 53.41 9.22
C ALA A 9 28.56 52.79 8.13
N ALA A 10 28.93 51.52 8.30
CA ALA A 10 28.69 50.45 7.31
C ALA A 10 28.98 49.06 7.91
N LEU A 11 27.93 48.23 7.93
CA LEU A 11 27.95 46.79 8.12
C LEU A 11 28.37 46.09 6.82
N LEU A 12 29.30 45.14 6.92
CA LEU A 12 29.50 44.02 6.00
C LEU A 12 29.85 42.83 6.92
N GLY A 13 29.10 41.74 7.04
CA GLY A 13 28.28 41.06 6.06
C GLY A 13 28.85 39.65 5.89
N ALA A 14 28.64 38.79 6.90
CA ALA A 14 28.98 37.36 6.83
C ALA A 14 27.72 36.56 7.16
N LEU A 15 26.98 36.16 6.12
CA LEU A 15 25.96 35.13 6.24
C LEU A 15 26.54 33.85 5.64
N ALA A 16 27.06 33.00 6.53
CA ALA A 16 27.39 31.63 6.21
C ALA A 16 26.09 30.90 5.80
N SER A 17 26.02 30.48 4.54
CA SER A 17 25.00 29.59 4.02
C SER A 17 25.16 28.23 4.67
N VAL A 18 24.36 27.95 5.70
CA VAL A 18 24.20 26.61 6.27
C VAL A 18 23.40 25.79 5.26
N LEU A 19 24.10 25.04 4.42
CA LEU A 19 23.55 23.88 3.72
C LEU A 19 23.12 22.87 4.80
N ALA A 20 21.84 22.89 5.16
CA ALA A 20 21.24 21.83 5.96
C ALA A 20 21.22 20.55 5.12
N THR A 21 22.24 19.71 5.27
CA THR A 21 22.22 18.33 4.80
C THR A 21 21.12 17.61 5.57
N GLN A 22 19.95 17.44 4.96
CA GLN A 22 18.90 16.58 5.51
C GLN A 22 19.47 15.16 5.64
N PRO A 23 19.15 14.44 6.73
CA PRO A 23 19.56 13.04 6.86
C PRO A 23 19.00 12.26 5.67
N ALA A 24 19.82 11.39 5.08
CA ALA A 24 19.40 10.48 4.02
C ALA A 24 18.22 9.65 4.54
N GLN A 25 17.01 10.06 4.18
CA GLN A 25 15.82 9.26 4.42
C GLN A 25 16.03 7.95 3.67
N ALA A 26 15.87 6.82 4.36
CA ALA A 26 15.92 5.51 3.71
C ALA A 26 15.00 5.57 2.50
N ALA A 27 15.57 5.27 1.32
CA ALA A 27 14.85 5.29 0.06
C ALA A 27 13.58 4.45 0.20
N GLY A 28 12.43 5.06 -0.02
CA GLY A 28 11.15 4.37 -0.02
C GLY A 28 11.02 3.44 -1.23
N PRO A 29 9.81 2.90 -1.47
CA PRO A 29 9.54 2.06 -2.63
C PRO A 29 10.04 2.74 -3.92
N SER A 30 10.82 2.04 -4.75
CA SER A 30 11.40 2.61 -5.97
C SER A 30 12.17 3.93 -5.80
N GLY A 31 12.78 4.16 -4.65
CA GLY A 31 13.51 5.41 -4.38
C GLY A 31 12.62 6.60 -4.03
N ALA A 32 11.33 6.39 -3.78
CA ALA A 32 10.39 7.46 -3.45
C ALA A 32 10.63 8.04 -2.05
N VAL A 33 10.29 9.32 -1.88
CA VAL A 33 10.35 10.02 -0.60
C VAL A 33 8.98 9.97 0.08
N ASN A 34 8.96 9.60 1.37
CA ASN A 34 7.74 9.55 2.16
C ASN A 34 7.30 10.96 2.57
N ILE A 35 6.20 11.47 2.01
CA ILE A 35 5.70 12.81 2.34
C ILE A 35 4.77 12.85 3.57
N ARG A 36 4.49 11.70 4.20
CA ARG A 36 3.66 11.63 5.41
C ARG A 36 4.27 12.45 6.54
N GLY A 37 3.49 13.39 7.07
CA GLY A 37 3.92 14.30 8.13
C GLY A 37 4.95 15.33 7.69
N GLN A 38 5.32 15.37 6.41
CA GLN A 38 6.15 16.43 5.83
C GLN A 38 5.30 17.60 5.31
N GLU A 39 4.07 17.32 4.88
CA GLU A 39 3.08 18.34 4.56
C GLU A 39 2.12 18.56 5.76
N PRO A 40 1.61 19.78 5.97
CA PRO A 40 0.67 20.07 7.06
C PRO A 40 -0.74 19.47 6.88
N TRP A 41 -0.97 18.67 5.83
CA TRP A 41 -2.26 18.04 5.52
C TRP A 41 -2.16 16.52 5.37
N ASN A 42 -3.31 15.86 5.20
CA ASN A 42 -3.39 14.40 5.10
C ASN A 42 -2.90 13.86 3.75
N THR A 43 -1.60 13.55 3.68
CA THR A 43 -0.99 12.95 2.48
C THR A 43 -1.39 11.49 2.26
N ASP A 44 -1.83 10.75 3.30
CA ASP A 44 -2.32 9.39 3.12
C ASP A 44 -3.59 9.40 2.26
N GLY A 45 -4.55 10.25 2.63
CA GLY A 45 -5.79 10.46 1.88
C GLY A 45 -5.56 11.07 0.50
N MET A 46 -4.60 12.00 0.38
CA MET A 46 -4.20 12.57 -0.91
C MET A 46 -3.67 11.49 -1.85
N MET A 47 -2.70 10.69 -1.41
CA MET A 47 -2.08 9.64 -2.23
C MET A 47 -3.07 8.53 -2.58
N ALA A 48 -4.00 8.20 -1.68
CA ALA A 48 -5.09 7.28 -1.96
C ALA A 48 -5.98 7.77 -3.11
N ARG A 49 -6.21 9.09 -3.21
CA ARG A 49 -7.07 9.67 -4.25
C ARG A 49 -6.33 9.89 -5.58
N VAL A 50 -5.05 10.24 -5.52
CA VAL A 50 -4.17 10.41 -6.70
C VAL A 50 -3.90 9.05 -7.35
N CYS A 51 -3.48 8.04 -6.57
CA CYS A 51 -3.11 6.75 -7.16
C CYS A 51 -4.19 5.67 -7.06
N GLY A 52 -5.26 5.84 -6.30
CA GLY A 52 -6.33 4.84 -6.23
C GLY A 52 -5.82 3.42 -5.96
N THR A 53 -6.59 2.45 -6.45
CA THR A 53 -6.35 1.01 -6.26
C THR A 53 -6.53 0.20 -7.55
N ASP A 54 -6.78 0.86 -8.67
CA ASP A 54 -7.05 0.24 -9.98
C ASP A 54 -5.79 -0.10 -10.79
N GLY A 55 -4.61 0.30 -10.31
CA GLY A 55 -3.34 0.08 -11.01
C GLY A 55 -3.13 1.05 -12.17
N GLY A 56 -3.88 2.16 -12.23
CA GLY A 56 -3.78 3.16 -13.27
C GLY A 56 -2.40 3.84 -13.31
N THR A 57 -1.64 3.57 -14.37
CA THR A 57 -0.32 4.20 -14.64
C THR A 57 -0.41 5.34 -15.65
N GLY A 58 -1.63 5.76 -16.00
CA GLY A 58 -1.85 6.87 -16.93
C GLY A 58 -1.38 8.20 -16.36
N TYR A 59 -1.18 9.16 -17.27
CA TYR A 59 -0.90 10.54 -16.90
C TYR A 59 -2.05 11.15 -16.10
N GLN A 60 -1.72 11.89 -15.06
CA GLN A 60 -2.64 12.55 -14.18
C GLN A 60 -2.23 14.00 -13.96
N ASP A 61 -3.23 14.85 -13.76
CA ASP A 61 -3.09 16.28 -13.51
C ASP A 61 -3.96 16.66 -12.32
N TRP A 62 -3.31 17.16 -11.28
CA TRP A 62 -3.92 17.44 -9.99
C TRP A 62 -3.55 18.84 -9.50
N TYR A 63 -4.43 19.40 -8.69
CA TYR A 63 -4.23 20.65 -7.98
C TYR A 63 -4.41 20.42 -6.49
N VAL A 64 -3.50 20.97 -5.69
CA VAL A 64 -3.53 20.91 -4.24
C VAL A 64 -3.50 22.31 -3.64
N ASN A 65 -4.39 22.57 -2.68
CA ASN A 65 -4.27 23.74 -1.83
C ASN A 65 -3.26 23.43 -0.71
N VAL A 66 -2.15 24.14 -0.67
CA VAL A 66 -1.05 23.84 0.28
C VAL A 66 -1.27 24.39 1.69
N THR A 67 -2.43 24.94 1.98
CA THR A 67 -2.82 25.25 3.36
C THR A 67 -3.79 24.20 3.90
N THR A 68 -4.75 23.79 3.08
CA THR A 68 -5.85 22.89 3.51
C THR A 68 -5.63 21.43 3.13
N GLY A 69 -4.78 21.15 2.14
CA GLY A 69 -4.67 19.83 1.50
C GLY A 69 -5.84 19.48 0.59
N GLU A 70 -6.70 20.45 0.25
CA GLU A 70 -7.80 20.23 -0.68
C GLU A 70 -7.25 19.83 -2.05
N LEU A 71 -7.78 18.72 -2.59
CA LEU A 71 -7.32 18.15 -3.86
C LEU A 71 -8.42 18.26 -4.93
N ARG A 72 -8.05 18.75 -6.11
CA ARG A 72 -8.90 18.86 -7.30
C ARG A 72 -8.21 18.19 -8.49
N ASP A 73 -8.97 17.50 -9.32
CA ASP A 73 -8.46 16.89 -10.56
C ASP A 73 -8.41 17.91 -11.71
N HIS A 74 -8.02 17.45 -12.89
CA HIS A 74 -7.95 18.22 -14.12
C HIS A 74 -9.21 19.05 -14.44
N SER A 75 -10.40 18.65 -13.98
CA SER A 75 -11.64 19.41 -14.21
C SER A 75 -11.62 20.82 -13.62
N ALA A 76 -10.72 21.10 -12.67
CA ALA A 76 -10.54 22.43 -12.10
C ALA A 76 -9.69 23.38 -12.98
N TRP A 77 -9.23 22.92 -14.15
CA TRP A 77 -8.49 23.77 -15.08
C TRP A 77 -9.29 25.03 -15.44
N ARG A 78 -8.70 26.21 -15.15
CA ARG A 78 -9.31 27.53 -15.39
C ARG A 78 -10.62 27.77 -14.63
N GLU A 79 -10.86 27.03 -13.56
CA GLU A 79 -12.00 27.20 -12.68
C GLU A 79 -11.58 27.76 -11.31
N ALA A 80 -12.41 28.64 -10.76
CA ALA A 80 -12.25 29.10 -9.38
C ALA A 80 -12.55 27.94 -8.40
N PRO A 81 -11.88 27.85 -7.24
CA PRO A 81 -10.89 28.79 -6.69
C PRO A 81 -9.44 28.44 -7.05
N VAL A 82 -9.20 27.50 -7.98
CA VAL A 82 -7.84 27.05 -8.32
C VAL A 82 -7.14 28.05 -9.24
N TRP A 83 -7.91 28.62 -10.17
CA TRP A 83 -7.43 29.57 -11.16
C TRP A 83 -8.13 30.91 -11.05
N HIS A 84 -7.41 31.96 -11.42
CA HIS A 84 -7.97 33.30 -11.61
C HIS A 84 -7.38 33.95 -12.86
N LYS A 85 -7.94 35.10 -13.26
CA LYS A 85 -7.40 35.90 -14.36
C LYS A 85 -6.51 37.01 -13.84
N ASP A 86 -5.29 37.05 -14.36
CA ASP A 86 -4.34 38.14 -14.22
C ASP A 86 -4.12 38.76 -15.62
N ASP A 87 -4.41 40.05 -15.76
CA ASP A 87 -4.44 40.76 -17.05
C ASP A 87 -5.14 39.98 -18.19
N GLY A 88 -6.32 39.41 -17.87
CA GLY A 88 -7.12 38.63 -18.82
C GLY A 88 -6.60 37.22 -19.13
N LYS A 89 -5.43 36.82 -18.60
CA LYS A 89 -4.84 35.48 -18.77
C LYS A 89 -5.03 34.64 -17.52
N TRP A 90 -5.29 33.35 -17.71
CA TRP A 90 -5.42 32.42 -16.58
C TRP A 90 -4.08 32.14 -15.92
N THR A 91 -4.08 32.16 -14.60
CA THR A 91 -2.93 31.85 -13.75
C THR A 91 -3.40 31.20 -12.44
N LEU A 92 -2.55 30.39 -11.82
CA LEU A 92 -2.88 29.71 -10.57
C LEU A 92 -3.10 30.74 -9.46
N GLN A 93 -4.13 30.50 -8.66
CA GLN A 93 -4.41 31.32 -7.49
C GLN A 93 -3.37 31.04 -6.39
N PRO A 94 -2.87 32.07 -5.68
CA PRO A 94 -1.94 31.86 -4.58
C PRO A 94 -2.44 30.85 -3.55
N GLY A 95 -1.56 29.93 -3.15
CA GLY A 95 -1.89 28.82 -2.26
C GLY A 95 -2.38 27.55 -2.97
N TRP A 96 -2.65 27.61 -4.28
CA TRP A 96 -2.85 26.43 -5.11
C TRP A 96 -1.58 26.09 -5.89
N GLU A 97 -1.25 24.81 -5.90
CA GLU A 97 -0.13 24.25 -6.65
C GLU A 97 -0.67 23.14 -7.56
N ARG A 98 -0.11 23.00 -8.76
CA ARG A 98 -0.45 21.96 -9.74
C ARG A 98 0.67 20.94 -9.78
N PHE A 99 0.35 19.67 -9.87
CA PHE A 99 1.33 18.62 -10.08
C PHE A 99 0.81 17.58 -11.06
N GLU A 100 1.70 17.11 -11.90
CA GLU A 100 1.39 16.22 -13.01
C GLU A 100 2.40 15.07 -13.08
N GLY A 101 1.96 13.95 -13.64
CA GLY A 101 2.78 12.76 -13.79
C GLY A 101 1.94 11.48 -13.69
N HIS A 102 2.51 10.39 -13.18
CA HIS A 102 1.82 9.09 -13.17
C HIS A 102 2.07 8.31 -11.87
N CYS A 103 1.22 7.32 -11.63
CA CYS A 103 1.40 6.40 -10.52
C CYS A 103 2.22 5.17 -10.93
N GLU A 104 3.09 4.75 -10.03
CA GLU A 104 3.86 3.52 -10.05
C GLU A 104 3.40 2.68 -8.83
N TYR A 105 3.32 1.36 -8.98
CA TYR A 105 2.85 0.47 -7.90
C TYR A 105 3.93 -0.54 -7.50
N PRO A 106 5.10 -0.09 -7.03
CA PRO A 106 6.17 -1.00 -6.65
C PRO A 106 5.82 -1.78 -5.39
N VAL A 107 6.26 -3.03 -5.36
CA VAL A 107 6.24 -3.82 -4.12
C VAL A 107 7.22 -3.21 -3.13
N ALA A 108 6.72 -2.87 -1.95
CA ALA A 108 7.47 -2.27 -0.86
C ALA A 108 8.00 -3.31 0.13
N SER A 109 7.23 -4.37 0.39
CA SER A 109 7.64 -5.46 1.29
C SER A 109 6.84 -6.74 1.04
N SER A 110 7.37 -7.87 1.54
CA SER A 110 6.64 -9.13 1.58
C SER A 110 7.05 -9.94 2.81
N TRP A 111 6.10 -10.66 3.38
CA TRP A 111 6.33 -11.57 4.50
C TRP A 111 5.35 -12.74 4.45
N THR A 112 5.63 -13.79 5.23
CA THR A 112 4.75 -14.94 5.37
C THR A 112 4.27 -15.07 6.80
N TYR A 113 3.10 -15.69 6.97
CA TYR A 113 2.58 -16.07 8.27
C TYR A 113 1.77 -17.36 8.16
N ARG A 114 1.67 -18.07 9.28
CA ARG A 114 0.85 -19.28 9.36
C ARG A 114 -0.58 -18.89 9.74
N ALA A 115 -1.56 -19.26 8.90
CA ALA A 115 -2.96 -18.98 9.19
C ALA A 115 -3.51 -19.90 10.29
N ALA A 116 -4.69 -19.55 10.82
CA ALA A 116 -5.39 -20.38 11.79
C ALA A 116 -5.64 -21.80 11.25
N TRP A 117 -5.64 -22.77 12.17
CA TRP A 117 -6.02 -24.14 11.87
C TRP A 117 -7.49 -24.19 11.47
N ARG A 118 -7.81 -24.88 10.38
CA ARG A 118 -9.18 -25.14 9.95
C ARG A 118 -9.39 -26.62 9.61
N PRO A 119 -10.57 -27.20 9.89
CA PRO A 119 -10.93 -28.52 9.41
C PRO A 119 -10.85 -28.56 7.88
N ILE A 120 -10.28 -29.64 7.35
CA ILE A 120 -10.16 -29.88 5.90
C ILE A 120 -10.64 -31.28 5.50
N SER A 121 -11.15 -32.05 6.44
CA SER A 121 -11.79 -33.34 6.18
C SER A 121 -13.17 -33.34 6.79
N GLU A 122 -13.98 -34.31 6.38
CA GLU A 122 -15.14 -34.71 7.17
C GLU A 122 -14.72 -35.15 8.59
N THR A 123 -15.69 -35.12 9.50
CA THR A 123 -15.54 -35.60 10.87
C THR A 123 -16.08 -37.03 10.94
N ARG A 124 -15.33 -37.94 11.55
CA ARG A 124 -15.72 -39.35 11.68
C ARG A 124 -15.74 -39.78 13.14
N THR A 125 -16.78 -40.51 13.50
CA THR A 125 -16.96 -41.04 14.86
C THR A 125 -16.81 -42.55 14.85
N ASN A 126 -16.04 -43.06 15.80
CA ASN A 126 -15.99 -44.46 16.14
C ASN A 126 -16.85 -44.72 17.38
N CYS A 127 -17.95 -45.43 17.20
CA CYS A 127 -18.86 -45.84 18.29
C CYS A 127 -18.65 -47.29 18.74
N THR A 128 -17.56 -47.93 18.33
CA THR A 128 -17.21 -49.25 18.81
C THR A 128 -16.25 -49.17 20.00
N ASP A 129 -16.09 -50.31 20.66
CA ASP A 129 -15.18 -50.56 21.77
C ASP A 129 -13.72 -50.79 21.35
N SER A 130 -13.44 -50.74 20.04
CA SER A 130 -12.13 -51.00 19.44
C SER A 130 -11.74 -49.90 18.45
N GLY A 131 -10.44 -49.60 18.33
CA GLY A 131 -9.97 -48.64 17.34
C GLY A 131 -10.06 -49.19 15.92
N TYR A 132 -10.26 -48.33 14.92
CA TYR A 132 -10.15 -48.70 13.50
C TYR A 132 -9.44 -47.62 12.68
N SER A 133 -8.88 -48.03 11.53
CA SER A 133 -8.28 -47.11 10.56
C SER A 133 -9.30 -46.74 9.48
N LEU A 134 -9.42 -45.46 9.18
CA LEU A 134 -10.28 -44.97 8.11
C LEU A 134 -9.54 -44.01 7.20
N GLU A 135 -9.80 -44.13 5.91
CA GLU A 135 -9.35 -43.19 4.91
C GLU A 135 -10.28 -41.96 4.89
N LEU A 136 -9.71 -40.79 5.13
CA LEU A 136 -10.41 -39.50 5.10
C LEU A 136 -9.97 -38.70 3.89
N ALA A 137 -10.94 -38.26 3.08
CA ALA A 137 -10.71 -37.27 2.05
C ALA A 137 -10.41 -35.91 2.69
N ARG A 138 -9.32 -35.30 2.26
CA ARG A 138 -8.95 -33.92 2.56
C ARG A 138 -9.30 -33.04 1.39
N GLU A 139 -9.99 -31.94 1.64
CA GLU A 139 -10.32 -30.93 0.64
C GLU A 139 -9.84 -29.55 1.11
N TYR A 140 -9.03 -28.91 0.27
CA TYR A 140 -8.55 -27.55 0.53
C TYR A 140 -8.58 -26.74 -0.75
N ALA A 141 -9.23 -25.58 -0.72
CA ALA A 141 -9.11 -24.55 -1.75
C ALA A 141 -8.29 -23.37 -1.23
N THR A 142 -7.34 -22.89 -2.05
CA THR A 142 -6.61 -21.65 -1.76
C THR A 142 -7.55 -20.46 -1.73
N SER A 143 -7.13 -19.42 -1.00
CA SER A 143 -7.88 -18.17 -0.88
C SER A 143 -6.95 -17.00 -1.14
N ARG A 144 -7.51 -15.97 -1.78
CA ARG A 144 -6.86 -14.67 -1.99
C ARG A 144 -7.72 -13.54 -1.47
N SER A 145 -7.09 -12.47 -1.03
CA SER A 145 -7.78 -11.24 -0.64
C SER A 145 -6.88 -10.03 -0.88
N TYR A 146 -7.50 -8.90 -1.15
CA TYR A 146 -6.83 -7.62 -1.28
C TYR A 146 -7.42 -6.63 -0.28
N SER A 147 -6.56 -5.79 0.28
CA SER A 147 -6.99 -4.72 1.16
C SER A 147 -6.23 -3.44 0.85
N HIS A 148 -6.92 -2.31 0.97
CA HIS A 148 -6.34 -0.98 0.84
C HIS A 148 -6.40 -0.30 2.20
N THR A 149 -5.28 0.24 2.65
CA THR A 149 -5.20 0.97 3.92
C THR A 149 -4.80 2.41 3.68
N VAL A 150 -5.56 3.32 4.28
CA VAL A 150 -5.35 4.77 4.22
C VAL A 150 -5.41 5.33 5.63
N GLY A 151 -4.29 5.83 6.14
CA GLY A 151 -4.23 6.48 7.46
C GLY A 151 -4.61 5.58 8.63
N GLY A 152 -4.58 4.26 8.46
CA GLY A 152 -4.99 3.27 9.47
C GLY A 152 -6.40 2.69 9.28
N SER A 153 -7.18 3.25 8.35
CA SER A 153 -8.47 2.68 7.94
C SER A 153 -8.27 1.69 6.80
N THR A 154 -8.80 0.47 6.93
CA THR A 154 -8.63 -0.60 5.94
C THR A 154 -9.96 -0.95 5.27
N SER A 155 -10.00 -0.97 3.94
CA SER A 155 -11.09 -1.49 3.10
C SER A 155 -10.66 -2.79 2.41
N VAL A 156 -11.62 -3.68 2.15
CA VAL A 156 -11.41 -4.88 1.31
C VAL A 156 -11.96 -4.57 -0.07
N GLU A 157 -11.14 -4.71 -1.11
CA GLU A 157 -11.50 -4.29 -2.47
C GLU A 157 -11.22 -5.38 -3.49
N ALA A 158 -12.28 -5.92 -4.10
CA ALA A 158 -12.16 -6.99 -5.10
C ALA A 158 -11.53 -6.52 -6.42
N SER A 159 -11.58 -5.22 -6.72
CA SER A 159 -11.12 -4.61 -7.98
C SER A 159 -9.60 -4.48 -8.11
N ILE A 160 -8.84 -4.69 -7.04
CA ILE A 160 -7.35 -4.64 -7.05
C ILE A 160 -6.75 -5.81 -7.86
N GLY A 161 -7.52 -6.88 -8.06
CA GLY A 161 -6.92 -8.21 -8.16
C GLY A 161 -6.08 -8.55 -9.38
N SER A 162 -6.35 -8.03 -10.58
CA SER A 162 -5.66 -8.49 -11.79
C SER A 162 -4.30 -7.83 -12.00
N TRP A 163 -4.21 -6.51 -11.85
CA TRP A 163 -2.93 -5.79 -12.02
C TRP A 163 -1.95 -6.09 -10.89
N PHE A 164 -2.48 -6.36 -9.68
CA PHE A 164 -1.67 -6.61 -8.50
C PHE A 164 -0.88 -7.91 -8.60
N GLY A 165 -1.53 -9.00 -9.04
CA GLY A 165 -0.86 -10.31 -9.23
C GLY A 165 0.33 -10.20 -10.17
N VAL A 166 0.09 -9.67 -11.37
CA VAL A 166 1.12 -9.48 -12.41
C VAL A 166 2.28 -8.60 -11.93
N SER A 167 1.98 -7.45 -11.32
CA SER A 167 3.02 -6.51 -10.85
C SER A 167 3.85 -7.06 -9.69
N ALA A 168 3.20 -7.77 -8.76
CA ALA A 168 3.87 -8.40 -7.64
C ALA A 168 4.78 -9.57 -8.08
N GLU A 169 4.30 -10.43 -8.98
CA GLU A 169 5.06 -11.55 -9.53
C GLU A 169 6.22 -11.08 -10.43
N ALA A 170 6.06 -9.97 -11.16
CA ALA A 170 7.15 -9.36 -11.91
C ALA A 170 8.26 -8.80 -10.98
N SER A 171 7.88 -8.31 -9.79
CA SER A 171 8.82 -7.77 -8.80
C SER A 171 9.58 -8.87 -8.05
N TYR A 172 8.97 -10.05 -7.88
CA TYR A 172 9.55 -11.17 -7.16
C TYR A 172 9.11 -12.53 -7.71
N SER A 173 10.06 -13.45 -7.86
CA SER A 173 9.81 -14.83 -8.30
C SER A 173 9.33 -15.75 -7.16
N TYR A 174 8.23 -15.42 -6.49
CA TYR A 174 7.61 -16.31 -5.48
C TYR A 174 6.40 -17.04 -6.09
N SER A 175 6.21 -18.31 -5.74
CA SER A 175 5.02 -19.08 -6.12
C SER A 175 3.95 -18.95 -5.04
N TRP A 176 2.78 -18.44 -5.41
CA TRP A 176 1.67 -18.17 -4.48
C TRP A 176 0.35 -18.11 -5.26
N ALA A 177 -0.76 -18.40 -4.59
CA ALA A 177 -2.07 -18.60 -5.21
C ALA A 177 -2.84 -17.28 -5.43
N ILE A 178 -2.14 -16.23 -5.88
CA ILE A 178 -2.76 -14.90 -6.08
C ILE A 178 -3.56 -14.84 -7.39
N GLU A 179 -3.09 -15.50 -8.45
CA GLU A 179 -3.77 -15.51 -9.75
C GLU A 179 -4.76 -16.67 -9.88
N ASN A 180 -4.41 -17.85 -9.35
CA ASN A 180 -5.17 -19.09 -9.53
C ASN A 180 -5.56 -19.74 -8.20
N SER A 181 -6.80 -20.20 -8.10
CA SER A 181 -7.23 -21.07 -7.01
C SER A 181 -6.74 -22.50 -7.25
N VAL A 182 -5.97 -23.05 -6.31
CA VAL A 182 -5.54 -24.45 -6.33
C VAL A 182 -6.40 -25.22 -5.33
N ALA A 183 -7.00 -26.31 -5.79
CA ALA A 183 -7.68 -27.26 -4.93
C ALA A 183 -6.78 -28.49 -4.73
N VAL A 184 -6.62 -28.93 -3.49
CA VAL A 184 -5.95 -30.19 -3.16
C VAL A 184 -7.00 -31.15 -2.62
N THR A 185 -7.10 -32.31 -3.27
CA THR A 185 -7.85 -33.47 -2.78
C THR A 185 -6.86 -34.61 -2.56
N ASN A 186 -6.74 -35.08 -1.32
CA ASN A 186 -5.91 -36.24 -1.00
C ASN A 186 -6.57 -37.05 0.11
N ASN A 187 -6.40 -38.36 0.05
CA ASN A 187 -6.84 -39.24 1.11
C ASN A 187 -5.72 -39.48 2.12
N ASP A 188 -6.04 -39.47 3.42
CA ASP A 188 -5.14 -39.89 4.49
C ASP A 188 -5.80 -40.99 5.32
N VAL A 189 -5.05 -42.03 5.67
CA VAL A 189 -5.50 -43.03 6.65
C VAL A 189 -5.28 -42.47 8.05
N ILE A 190 -6.36 -42.36 8.83
CA ILE A 190 -6.31 -41.98 10.24
C ILE A 190 -6.80 -43.12 11.13
N GLU A 191 -6.13 -43.33 12.25
CA GLU A 191 -6.60 -44.25 13.29
C GLU A 191 -7.61 -43.53 14.20
N ILE A 192 -8.78 -44.10 14.43
CA ILE A 192 -9.79 -43.53 15.33
C ILE A 192 -9.93 -44.48 16.51
N GLY A 193 -9.57 -44.01 17.72
CA GLY A 193 -9.72 -44.79 18.95
C GLY A 193 -11.20 -45.11 19.25
N PRO A 194 -11.46 -46.04 20.19
CA PRO A 194 -12.82 -46.37 20.60
C PRO A 194 -13.52 -45.15 21.22
N GLU A 195 -14.81 -44.98 20.91
CA GLU A 195 -15.62 -43.85 21.39
C GLU A 195 -14.98 -42.47 21.15
N LYS A 196 -14.37 -42.30 19.97
CA LYS A 196 -13.73 -41.03 19.55
C LYS A 196 -14.33 -40.49 18.27
N THR A 197 -14.38 -39.17 18.20
CA THR A 197 -14.63 -38.41 16.98
C THR A 197 -13.34 -37.76 16.53
N ALA A 198 -12.91 -37.98 15.29
CA ALA A 198 -11.66 -37.48 14.74
C ALA A 198 -11.84 -36.74 13.39
N TRP A 199 -10.93 -35.81 13.11
CA TRP A 199 -10.86 -35.02 11.88
C TRP A 199 -9.43 -34.55 11.60
N ILE A 200 -9.19 -34.07 10.38
CA ILE A 200 -7.92 -33.48 9.95
C ILE A 200 -8.08 -31.97 9.83
N GLU A 201 -7.11 -31.25 10.38
CA GLU A 201 -6.99 -29.80 10.20
C GLU A 201 -5.74 -29.46 9.42
N ALA A 202 -5.81 -28.36 8.67
CA ALA A 202 -4.65 -27.73 8.05
C ALA A 202 -4.48 -26.29 8.48
N SER A 203 -3.24 -25.86 8.46
CA SER A 203 -2.81 -24.49 8.70
C SER A 203 -1.91 -24.08 7.54
N PRO A 204 -2.44 -23.30 6.57
CA PRO A 204 -1.68 -22.88 5.41
C PRO A 204 -0.70 -21.75 5.76
N THR A 205 0.43 -21.72 5.07
CA THR A 205 1.32 -20.57 5.05
C THR A 205 0.77 -19.57 4.05
N LYS A 206 0.44 -18.38 4.53
CA LYS A 206 -0.01 -17.24 3.73
C LYS A 206 1.17 -16.33 3.46
N ARG A 207 1.20 -15.74 2.27
CA ARG A 207 2.11 -14.67 1.89
C ARG A 207 1.33 -13.37 1.80
N VAL A 208 1.88 -12.32 2.39
CA VAL A 208 1.44 -10.95 2.19
C VAL A 208 2.46 -10.26 1.30
N VAL A 209 1.97 -9.57 0.28
CA VAL A 209 2.75 -8.64 -0.53
C VAL A 209 2.15 -7.27 -0.35
N ARG A 210 2.99 -6.30 0.02
CA ARG A 210 2.60 -4.91 0.19
C ARG A 210 3.11 -4.09 -0.98
N VAL A 211 2.20 -3.34 -1.59
CA VAL A 211 2.49 -2.30 -2.57
C VAL A 211 2.24 -0.95 -1.91
N ASN A 212 3.17 -0.02 -2.09
CA ASN A 212 2.96 1.37 -1.73
C ASN A 212 2.90 2.18 -3.03
N PRO A 213 1.72 2.73 -3.40
CA PRO A 213 1.62 3.58 -4.57
C PRO A 213 2.58 4.77 -4.48
N VAL A 214 3.35 4.96 -5.53
CA VAL A 214 4.31 6.05 -5.71
C VAL A 214 3.76 6.94 -6.82
N PHE A 215 3.70 8.25 -6.58
CA PHE A 215 3.45 9.21 -7.65
C PHE A 215 4.79 9.74 -8.16
N LYS A 216 5.05 9.54 -9.45
CA LYS A 216 6.17 10.11 -10.18
C LYS A 216 5.75 11.47 -10.73
N VAL A 217 6.31 12.52 -10.17
CA VAL A 217 6.16 13.90 -10.62
C VAL A 217 6.94 14.09 -11.92
N GLU A 218 6.27 14.58 -12.94
CA GLU A 218 6.88 15.02 -14.19
C GLU A 218 6.90 16.55 -14.29
N SER A 219 5.87 17.21 -13.76
CA SER A 219 5.75 18.66 -13.69
C SER A 219 5.12 19.08 -12.37
N TYR A 220 5.60 20.18 -11.80
CA TYR A 220 5.08 20.80 -10.60
C TYR A 220 5.12 22.31 -10.75
N THR A 221 3.96 22.95 -10.62
CA THR A 221 3.77 24.38 -10.88
C THR A 221 3.17 25.07 -9.66
N TRP A 222 3.69 26.25 -9.30
CA TRP A 222 3.02 27.13 -8.34
C TRP A 222 3.13 28.60 -8.73
N ASN A 223 2.29 29.42 -8.12
CA ASN A 223 2.34 30.87 -8.24
C ASN A 223 2.15 31.52 -6.88
N SER A 224 3.21 32.14 -6.36
CA SER A 224 3.21 32.70 -5.01
C SER A 224 2.47 34.04 -4.89
N THR A 225 2.46 34.84 -5.96
CA THR A 225 1.90 36.21 -5.95
C THR A 225 0.57 36.29 -6.68
N GLY A 226 0.26 35.30 -7.51
CA GLY A 226 -0.88 35.27 -8.41
C GLY A 226 -0.60 35.96 -9.74
N LYS A 227 0.57 36.57 -9.92
CA LYS A 227 0.94 37.22 -11.18
C LYS A 227 1.53 36.25 -12.16
N ARG A 228 1.21 36.38 -13.44
CA ARG A 228 1.64 35.40 -14.46
C ARG A 228 3.16 35.29 -14.59
N GLU A 229 3.89 36.39 -14.41
CA GLU A 229 5.35 36.41 -14.47
C GLU A 229 6.05 35.64 -13.32
N ASP A 230 5.34 35.39 -12.22
CA ASP A 230 5.87 34.75 -11.01
C ASP A 230 5.54 33.25 -10.94
N VAL A 231 5.06 32.67 -12.04
CA VAL A 231 4.82 31.22 -12.15
C VAL A 231 6.16 30.50 -12.12
N VAL A 232 6.25 29.49 -11.25
CA VAL A 232 7.41 28.62 -11.15
C VAL A 232 7.03 27.22 -11.58
N ASP A 233 7.80 26.67 -12.50
CA ASP A 233 7.68 25.31 -13.01
C ASP A 233 8.96 24.53 -12.69
N VAL A 234 8.80 23.34 -12.11
CA VAL A 234 9.91 22.42 -11.80
C VAL A 234 9.48 20.98 -12.06
N THR A 235 10.45 20.06 -12.09
CA THR A 235 10.21 18.62 -12.30
C THR A 235 10.36 17.80 -11.02
N SER A 236 10.30 18.44 -9.85
CA SER A 236 10.42 17.79 -8.54
C SER A 236 9.29 18.25 -7.62
N TRP A 237 8.94 17.41 -6.64
CA TRP A 237 7.91 17.72 -5.67
C TRP A 237 8.22 19.03 -4.94
N ARG A 238 7.45 20.08 -5.25
CA ARG A 238 7.57 21.41 -4.65
C ARG A 238 8.99 22.00 -4.72
N GLY A 239 9.78 21.61 -5.71
CA GLY A 239 11.17 22.06 -5.87
C GLY A 239 12.19 21.43 -4.90
N ARG A 240 11.82 20.35 -4.18
CA ARG A 240 12.66 19.75 -3.12
C ARG A 240 13.68 18.71 -3.60
N GLY A 241 13.90 18.59 -4.91
CA GLY A 241 14.95 17.75 -5.49
C GLY A 241 14.65 16.25 -5.56
N TYR A 242 13.44 15.83 -5.21
CA TYR A 242 12.93 14.47 -5.46
C TYR A 242 11.66 14.53 -6.28
N ASP A 243 11.48 13.57 -7.18
CA ASP A 243 10.39 13.51 -8.14
C ASP A 243 9.50 12.27 -7.96
N ARG A 244 9.79 11.45 -6.95
CA ARG A 244 8.96 10.30 -6.56
C ARG A 244 8.49 10.49 -5.13
N ILE A 245 7.18 10.45 -4.94
CA ILE A 245 6.57 10.60 -3.62
C ILE A 245 5.66 9.44 -3.30
N TYR A 246 5.60 9.09 -2.02
CA TYR A 246 4.59 8.18 -1.50
C TYR A 246 4.17 8.61 -0.11
N SER A 247 3.06 8.06 0.38
CA SER A 247 2.67 8.21 1.77
C SER A 247 2.69 6.85 2.45
N TYR A 248 3.46 6.72 3.52
CA TYR A 248 3.62 5.43 4.21
C TYR A 248 2.30 4.83 4.71
N GLY A 249 1.30 5.66 5.03
CA GLY A 249 -0.02 5.20 5.45
C GLY A 249 -0.99 4.91 4.31
N ASN A 250 -0.55 4.97 3.04
CA ASN A 250 -1.30 4.54 1.86
C ASN A 250 -0.63 3.30 1.26
N TYR A 251 -1.23 2.13 1.44
CA TYR A 251 -0.69 0.87 0.91
C TYR A 251 -1.79 -0.13 0.58
N ILE A 252 -1.44 -1.07 -0.31
CA ILE A 252 -2.29 -2.16 -0.74
C ILE A 252 -1.61 -3.47 -0.35
N ASP A 253 -2.32 -4.31 0.39
CA ASP A 253 -1.86 -5.65 0.76
C ASP A 253 -2.62 -6.71 -0.03
N GLY A 254 -1.90 -7.51 -0.81
CA GLY A 254 -2.39 -8.75 -1.40
C GLY A 254 -1.99 -9.93 -0.52
N VAL A 255 -2.95 -10.80 -0.20
CA VAL A 255 -2.74 -11.98 0.65
C VAL A 255 -3.21 -13.22 -0.11
N ALA A 256 -2.35 -14.22 -0.23
CA ALA A 256 -2.72 -15.53 -0.77
C ALA A 256 -1.92 -16.67 -0.13
N ASP A 257 -2.30 -17.91 -0.41
CA ASP A 257 -1.53 -19.09 -0.02
C ASP A 257 -0.18 -19.13 -0.73
N GLU A 258 0.88 -19.39 0.03
CA GLU A 258 2.18 -19.73 -0.56
C GLU A 258 2.12 -21.12 -1.18
N LEU A 259 2.74 -21.30 -2.34
CA LEU A 259 2.77 -22.57 -3.07
C LEU A 259 4.16 -23.19 -2.98
N LYS A 260 4.19 -24.52 -2.99
CA LYS A 260 5.40 -25.30 -3.21
C LYS A 260 5.75 -25.30 -4.70
N ASN A 261 6.94 -25.83 -5.03
CA ASN A 261 7.39 -26.00 -6.40
C ASN A 261 6.46 -26.88 -7.27
N ASP A 262 5.68 -27.76 -6.64
CA ASP A 262 4.69 -28.62 -7.33
C ASP A 262 3.34 -27.92 -7.55
N GLY A 263 3.21 -26.64 -7.19
CA GLY A 263 1.98 -25.85 -7.30
C GLY A 263 0.95 -26.11 -6.20
N THR A 264 1.21 -27.03 -5.26
CA THR A 264 0.31 -27.27 -4.12
C THR A 264 0.54 -26.25 -3.00
N PRO A 265 -0.47 -25.92 -2.18
CA PRO A 265 -0.29 -24.97 -1.09
C PRO A 265 0.67 -25.50 -0.02
N LEU A 266 1.52 -24.62 0.48
CA LEU A 266 2.43 -24.90 1.58
C LEU A 266 1.64 -24.90 2.90
N MET A 267 1.38 -26.09 3.43
CA MET A 267 0.53 -26.27 4.62
C MET A 267 1.15 -27.22 5.63
N THR A 268 0.81 -27.02 6.91
CA THR A 268 1.01 -28.03 7.95
C THR A 268 -0.33 -28.71 8.26
N PHE A 269 -0.29 -30.02 8.49
CA PHE A 269 -1.45 -30.83 8.83
C PHE A 269 -1.37 -31.31 10.28
N ARG A 270 -2.52 -31.49 10.92
CA ARG A 270 -2.61 -32.20 12.19
C ARG A 270 -3.90 -33.00 12.26
N LYS A 271 -3.83 -34.14 12.93
CA LYS A 271 -4.99 -34.90 13.34
C LYS A 271 -5.53 -34.34 14.65
N LYS A 272 -6.85 -34.27 14.76
CA LYS A 272 -7.57 -33.93 15.98
C LYS A 272 -8.55 -35.03 16.32
N ASP A 273 -8.77 -35.22 17.60
CA ASP A 273 -9.81 -36.09 18.12
C ASP A 273 -10.45 -35.50 19.39
N ARG A 274 -11.64 -36.00 19.71
CA ARG A 274 -12.36 -35.74 20.96
C ARG A 274 -13.19 -36.98 21.35
N PRO A 275 -13.60 -37.14 22.62
CA PRO A 275 -14.59 -38.15 22.99
C PRO A 275 -15.86 -38.00 22.14
N ALA A 276 -16.39 -39.14 21.67
CA ALA A 276 -17.73 -39.22 21.12
C ALA A 276 -18.69 -39.06 22.30
N ALA A 277 -19.37 -37.92 22.37
CA ALA A 277 -20.28 -37.60 23.45
C ALA A 277 -21.64 -38.25 23.15
N THR A 278 -22.60 -37.46 22.66
CA THR A 278 -23.94 -37.97 22.28
C THR A 278 -23.95 -38.63 20.91
N GLU A 279 -22.84 -38.61 20.16
CA GLU A 279 -22.76 -39.18 18.81
C GLU A 279 -22.83 -40.72 18.77
N CYS A 280 -22.63 -41.38 19.91
CA CYS A 280 -22.69 -42.84 20.05
C CYS A 280 -23.77 -43.33 21.02
N ALA A 281 -24.66 -42.44 21.45
CA ALA A 281 -25.76 -42.72 22.36
C ALA A 281 -26.96 -43.38 21.65
#